data_AF-A0A7W1CPL3-F1
#
_entry.id   AF-A0A7W1CPL3-F1
#
_cell.length_a   1.000
_cell.length_b   1.000
_cell.length_c   1.000
_cell.angle_alpha   90.00
_cell.angle_beta   90.00
_cell.angle_gamma   90.00
#
_symmetry.space_group_name_H-M   'P 1'
#
loop_
_entity.id
_entity.type
_entity.pdbx_description
1 polymer ?
#
loop_
_entity_poly.entity_id
_entity_poly.type
_entity_poly.pdbx_seq_one_letter_code
_entity_poly.pdbx_strand_id
1 'polypeptide(L)'
;LGAPIDSDVLICGDDPEAVEQVSAIVSKIPGCRPLDAGELSNATAIEAFTAVLLQLNVRYRTRVAPKLTGIKRDPRAAAPVPEPAGAPAGQS
;
A
#
# COMPACT_ATOMS: atom_id res chain seq x y z
N LEU A 1 -7.70 15.89 13.56
CA LEU A 1 -7.46 15.36 12.20
C LEU A 1 -8.50 14.29 11.91
N GLY A 2 -9.01 14.24 10.68
CA GLY A 2 -10.08 13.32 10.25
C GLY A 2 -9.71 11.84 10.41
N ALA A 3 -10.72 10.98 10.42
CA ALA A 3 -10.59 9.54 10.62
C ALA A 3 -9.56 8.89 9.66
N PRO A 4 -8.96 7.74 10.05
CA PRO A 4 -8.02 7.01 9.21
C PRO A 4 -8.60 6.69 7.83
N ILE A 5 -7.75 6.76 6.79
CA ILE A 5 -8.14 6.41 5.42
C ILE A 5 -7.96 4.90 5.30
N ASP A 6 -9.01 4.11 5.52
CA ASP A 6 -8.95 2.66 5.29
C ASP A 6 -8.98 2.35 3.79
N SER A 7 -7.80 2.33 3.17
CA SER A 7 -7.64 2.17 1.73
C SER A 7 -6.40 1.35 1.40
N ASP A 8 -6.48 0.60 0.31
CA ASP A 8 -5.29 0.12 -0.38
C ASP A 8 -4.86 1.17 -1.42
N VAL A 9 -3.55 1.32 -1.59
CA VAL A 9 -2.95 2.21 -2.56
C VAL A 9 -2.16 1.36 -3.55
N LEU A 10 -2.65 1.31 -4.78
CA LEU A 10 -2.00 0.58 -5.88
C LEU A 10 -0.81 1.39 -6.38
N ILE A 11 0.36 0.74 -6.45
CA ILE A 11 1.61 1.33 -6.91
C ILE A 11 2.09 0.51 -8.10
N CYS A 12 2.40 1.14 -9.22
CA CYS A 12 2.98 0.48 -10.38
C CYS A 12 4.19 1.24 -10.89
N GLY A 13 5.17 0.53 -11.44
CA GLY A 13 6.39 1.11 -11.98
C GLY A 13 7.37 0.05 -12.45
N ASP A 14 8.26 0.42 -13.37
CA ASP A 14 9.26 -0.48 -13.96
C ASP A 14 10.59 -0.48 -13.18
N ASP A 15 10.71 0.38 -12.15
CA ASP A 15 11.85 0.45 -11.23
C ASP A 15 11.44 -0.08 -9.83
N PRO A 16 11.94 -1.26 -9.43
CA PRO A 16 11.62 -1.85 -8.13
C PRO A 16 12.03 -0.98 -6.93
N GLU A 17 13.14 -0.25 -7.02
CA GLU A 17 13.60 0.60 -5.91
C GLU A 17 12.65 1.79 -5.72
N ALA A 18 12.20 2.38 -6.82
CA ALA A 18 11.20 3.45 -6.78
C ALA A 18 9.86 2.96 -6.19
N VAL A 19 9.40 1.77 -6.58
CA VAL A 19 8.17 1.16 -6.05
C VAL A 19 8.29 0.92 -4.53
N GLU A 20 9.45 0.46 -4.05
CA GLU A 20 9.70 0.25 -2.62
C GLU A 20 9.69 1.58 -1.86
N GLN A 21 10.37 2.61 -2.36
CA GLN A 21 10.40 3.94 -1.73
C GLN A 21 8.99 4.54 -1.61
N VAL A 22 8.18 4.46 -2.68
CA VAL A 22 6.80 4.94 -2.67
C VAL A 22 5.95 4.11 -1.70
N SER A 23 6.14 2.79 -1.66
CA SER A 23 5.45 1.90 -0.72
C SER A 23 5.76 2.27 0.74
N ALA A 24 7.00 2.61 1.05
CA ALA A 24 7.42 3.07 2.36
C ALA A 24 6.81 4.43 2.74
N ILE A 25 6.60 5.32 1.77
CA ILE A 25 5.88 6.59 1.97
C ILE A 25 4.41 6.33 2.28
N VAL A 26 3.73 5.51 1.47
CA VAL A 26 2.32 5.16 1.66
C VAL A 26 2.08 4.51 3.02
N SER A 27 2.99 3.64 3.47
CA SER A 27 2.90 2.96 4.77
C SER A 27 2.92 3.93 5.97
N LYS A 28 3.38 5.17 5.79
CA LYS A 28 3.35 6.23 6.82
C LYS A 28 2.01 6.94 6.89
N ILE A 29 1.10 6.73 5.94
CA ILE A 29 -0.22 7.35 5.91
C ILE A 29 -1.18 6.48 6.76
N PRO A 30 -1.79 7.01 7.84
CA PRO A 30 -2.64 6.22 8.73
C PRO A 30 -3.84 5.58 8.01
N GLY A 31 -3.90 4.25 8.05
CA GLY A 31 -4.96 3.43 7.45
C GLY A 31 -4.67 2.95 6.02
N CYS A 32 -3.68 3.54 5.35
CA CYS A 32 -3.31 3.15 3.99
C CYS A 32 -2.41 1.92 4.00
N ARG A 33 -2.63 1.02 3.04
CA ARG A 33 -1.77 -0.13 2.78
C ARG A 33 -1.25 -0.08 1.34
N PRO A 34 0.07 -0.02 1.11
CA PRO A 34 0.61 -0.10 -0.24
C PRO A 34 0.40 -1.51 -0.82
N LEU A 35 0.09 -1.57 -2.11
CA LEU A 35 0.05 -2.80 -2.89
C LEU A 35 0.79 -2.56 -4.21
N ASP A 36 1.86 -3.31 -4.44
CA ASP A 36 2.51 -3.33 -5.74
C ASP A 36 1.58 -4.02 -6.76
N ALA A 37 1.24 -3.27 -7.81
CA ALA A 37 0.37 -3.64 -8.91
C ALA A 37 1.15 -3.98 -10.18
N GLY A 38 2.49 -4.12 -10.11
CA GLY A 38 3.37 -4.53 -11.20
C GLY A 38 3.88 -3.37 -12.05
N GLU A 39 4.18 -3.68 -13.32
CA GLU A 39 4.79 -2.76 -14.28
C GLU A 39 3.93 -1.51 -14.54
N LEU A 40 4.56 -0.44 -15.04
CA LEU A 40 3.93 0.83 -15.36
C LEU A 40 2.81 0.71 -16.40
N SER A 41 2.83 -0.34 -17.22
CA SER A 41 1.75 -0.65 -18.18
C SER A 41 0.37 -0.82 -17.53
N ASN A 42 0.31 -1.14 -16.23
CA ASN A 42 -0.94 -1.23 -15.47
C ASN A 42 -1.51 0.15 -15.05
N ALA A 43 -0.74 1.24 -15.18
CA ALA A 43 -1.16 2.58 -14.79
C ALA A 43 -2.47 3.00 -15.47
N THR A 44 -2.60 2.75 -16.78
CA THR A 44 -3.82 3.08 -17.55
C THR A 44 -5.07 2.44 -16.96
N ALA A 45 -4.98 1.19 -16.47
CA ALA A 45 -6.11 0.50 -15.86
C ALA A 45 -6.46 1.10 -14.47
N ILE A 46 -5.44 1.43 -13.68
CA ILE A 46 -5.59 2.08 -12.37
C ILE A 46 -6.24 3.47 -12.52
N GLU A 47 -5.79 4.25 -13.50
CA GLU A 47 -6.34 5.57 -13.81
C GLU A 47 -7.80 5.47 -14.27
N ALA A 48 -8.11 4.55 -15.19
CA ALA A 48 -9.46 4.31 -15.65
C ALA A 48 -10.41 3.89 -14.52
N PHE A 49 -9.94 3.08 -13.57
CA PHE A 49 -10.73 2.65 -12.41
C PHE A 49 -11.16 3.83 -11.52
N THR A 50 -10.40 4.93 -11.50
CA THR A 50 -10.78 6.15 -10.76
C THR A 50 -12.13 6.70 -11.21
N ALA A 51 -12.46 6.61 -12.51
CA ALA A 51 -13.76 7.04 -13.02
C ALA A 51 -14.91 6.23 -12.38
N VAL A 52 -14.70 4.94 -12.13
CA VAL A 52 -15.67 4.08 -11.42
C VAL A 52 -15.86 4.55 -9.98
N LEU A 53 -14.77 4.83 -9.26
CA LEU A 53 -14.82 5.33 -7.88
C LEU A 53 -15.56 6.67 -7.79
N LEU A 54 -15.33 7.58 -8.73
CA LEU A 54 -16.03 8.87 -8.81
C LEU A 54 -17.53 8.68 -9.07
N GLN A 55 -17.89 7.78 -10.00
CA GLN A 55 -19.29 7.46 -10.26
C GLN A 55 -20.00 6.90 -9.01
N LEU A 56 -19.32 6.04 -8.23
CA LEU A 56 -19.84 5.53 -6.97
C LEU A 56 -20.03 6.66 -5.94
N ASN A 57 -19.07 7.58 -5.82
CA ASN A 57 -19.19 8.74 -4.92
C ASN A 57 -20.44 9.57 -5.23
N VAL A 58 -20.68 9.86 -6.52
CA VAL A 58 -21.88 10.60 -6.96
C VAL A 58 -23.15 9.81 -6.67
N ARG A 59 -23.19 8.52 -7.03
CA ARG A 59 -24.38 7.67 -6.92
C ARG A 59 -24.80 7.39 -5.48
N TYR A 60 -23.83 7.23 -4.58
CA TYR A 60 -24.06 6.83 -3.19
C TYR A 60 -23.82 7.98 -2.19
N ARG A 61 -23.45 9.17 -2.67
CA ARG A 61 -23.17 10.37 -1.86
C ARG A 61 -22.17 10.08 -0.73
N THR A 62 -21.10 9.40 -1.06
CA THR A 62 -20.07 8.96 -0.12
C THR A 62 -18.67 9.26 -0.66
N ARG A 63 -17.65 8.88 0.11
CA ARG A 63 -16.25 8.84 -0.33
C ARG A 63 -15.77 7.39 -0.25
N VAL A 64 -15.76 6.70 -1.38
CA VAL A 64 -15.27 5.34 -1.48
C VAL A 64 -13.75 5.32 -1.54
N ALA A 65 -13.20 4.24 -1.00
CA ALA A 65 -11.79 3.89 -1.10
C ALA A 65 -11.71 2.38 -1.45
N PRO A 66 -10.78 1.96 -2.31
CA PRO A 66 -10.62 0.54 -2.63
C PRO A 66 -10.00 -0.22 -1.46
N LYS A 67 -10.51 -1.43 -1.22
CA LYS A 67 -9.90 -2.41 -0.30
C LYS A 67 -9.92 -3.79 -0.98
N LEU A 68 -8.74 -4.32 -1.27
CA LEU A 68 -8.51 -5.59 -1.92
C LEU A 68 -8.29 -6.67 -0.86
N THR A 69 -9.37 -7.37 -0.54
CA THR A 69 -9.38 -8.44 0.45
C THR A 69 -8.69 -9.71 -0.08
N GLY A 70 -8.12 -10.51 0.82
CA GLY A 70 -7.43 -11.77 0.47
C GLY A 70 -5.92 -11.63 0.28
N ILE A 71 -5.41 -10.40 0.15
CA ILE A 71 -3.97 -10.11 0.08
C ILE A 71 -3.44 -9.89 1.51
N LYS A 72 -2.56 -10.79 2.00
CA LYS A 72 -1.97 -10.71 3.35
C LYS A 72 -0.63 -10.00 3.38
N ARG A 73 0.22 -10.25 2.39
CA ARG A 73 1.55 -9.64 2.19
C ARG A 73 1.93 -9.75 0.72
N ASP A 74 2.83 -8.90 0.25
CA ASP A 74 3.49 -9.13 -1.03
C ASP A 74 4.39 -10.38 -0.89
N PRO A 75 4.24 -11.40 -1.76
CA PRO A 75 5.11 -12.58 -1.73
C PRO A 75 6.57 -12.29 -2.13
N ARG A 76 6.84 -11.17 -2.82
CA ARG A 76 8.18 -10.75 -3.26
C ARG A 76 8.88 -9.84 -2.24
N ALA A 77 8.14 -9.22 -1.32
CA ALA A 77 8.75 -8.48 -0.23
C ALA A 77 9.64 -9.43 0.57
N ALA A 78 10.91 -9.07 0.74
CA ALA A 78 11.86 -9.85 1.52
C ALA A 78 11.29 -10.15 2.91
N ALA A 79 11.57 -11.34 3.44
CA ALA A 79 11.21 -11.65 4.81
C ALA A 79 11.84 -10.58 5.74
N PRO A 80 11.12 -10.09 6.76
CA PRO A 80 11.70 -9.17 7.71
C PRO A 80 12.97 -9.80 8.29
N VAL A 81 14.09 -9.08 8.21
CA VAL A 81 15.35 -9.50 8.82
C VAL A 81 15.07 -9.66 10.32
N PRO A 82 15.31 -10.85 10.92
CA PRO A 82 15.10 -11.01 12.35
C PRO A 82 15.99 -10.01 13.08
N GLU A 83 15.40 -9.25 14.03
CA GLU A 83 16.19 -8.35 14.85
C GLU A 83 17.32 -9.13 15.53
N PRO A 84 18.56 -8.60 15.55
CA PRO A 84 19.67 -9.29 16.18
C PRO A 84 19.32 -9.50 17.65
N ALA A 85 19.29 -10.77 18.07
CA ALA A 85 19.04 -11.15 19.45
C ALA A 85 19.95 -10.33 20.37
N GLY A 86 19.32 -9.53 21.24
CA GLY A 86 20.02 -8.59 22.12
C GLY A 86 21.18 -9.27 22.84
N ALA A 87 22.35 -8.63 22.78
CA ALA A 87 23.53 -9.04 23.53
C ALA A 87 23.16 -9.22 25.01
N PRO A 88 23.67 -10.26 25.69
CA PRO A 88 23.34 -10.50 27.08
C PRO A 88 23.77 -9.30 27.91
N ALA A 89 22.82 -8.72 28.65
CA ALA A 89 23.11 -7.69 29.64
C ALA A 89 24.20 -8.20 30.57
N GLY A 90 25.31 -7.46 30.62
CA GLY A 90 26.44 -7.76 31.49
C GLY A 90 25.98 -7.90 32.93
N GLN A 91 26.31 -9.05 33.53
CA GLN A 91 26.25 -9.23 34.97
C GLN A 91 27.43 -8.47 35.58
N SER A 92 27.14 -7.53 36.47
CA SER A 92 28.07 -7.03 37.48
C SER A 92 27.35 -6.88 38.81
#